data_AF-A0A239FRD5-F1
#
_entry.id   AF-A0A239FRD5-F1
#
_cell.length_a   1.000
_cell.length_b   1.000
_cell.length_c   1.000
_cell.angle_alpha   90.00
_cell.angle_beta   90.00
_cell.angle_gamma   90.00
#
_symmetry.space_group_name_H-M   'P 1'
#
loop_
_entity.id
_entity.type
_entity.pdbx_description
1 polymer ?
#
loop_
_entity_poly.entity_id
_entity_poly.type
_entity_poly.pdbx_seq_one_letter_code
_entity_poly.pdbx_strand_id
1 'polypeptide(L)'
;MSRRAVLGAGVGVAAAVGGLGSPAVARRGGERLGRVPVSMSMHTHSSFSEGGSWADGGGGASMLAQLEQAKQTGTDVVWWTDHDWRMEAYGYYDGIRFDGTDEGQQLAWVPQNEGPVTDARHAFVDEPHSPDEPGKALRVTATGTSAAEWGAAWLFADGGNSFYTTNLTDTTLFVDVLAERIGPDAEVVVQLETSYRPATAGRPAGVYVLEYRVGGQASRTLRGELTGVVTVPATGGWQTLKIRPRKDIHTFWPEIMAEDSALARLRFGVRARNNATGQGVFDHLRIKRTRDQTRWAVREQRDLMKRLGRRYRGITQLLGSEVSMVRHLNVYMEHFELFPYADRGVAPVLDDSVAAAREMVRWYHQRGALVQYNHPPIDAAELVASRALGCDLMETVDPGGVSTITRQRLDLFDVAARNALFLTATSRNDDHAGRDWTTKDLFQTSAWSRSRRARDLIAALAAGHVFLNHQRLWRDGALDLLVDGRRAMGQVIRTDAAYAPVEIFADHLPVGARVDVVVGVCDRGGATSRSIERQPFPATAFAGGEALPFRLDRASGRYLRVEAYAADETPLGFSNPVWLLPDDDTIEVPNARRFELRH
;
A
#
# COMPACT_ATOMS: atom_id res chain seq x y z
N MET A 1 34.97 -1.73 -56.21
CA MET A 1 35.01 -2.66 -57.37
C MET A 1 34.23 -3.91 -56.96
N SER A 2 33.25 -4.51 -57.66
CA SER A 2 32.51 -4.25 -58.90
C SER A 2 31.11 -4.92 -58.80
N ARG A 3 30.17 -4.45 -59.62
CA ARG A 3 28.79 -4.95 -59.81
C ARG A 3 28.72 -6.18 -60.75
N ARG A 4 27.69 -7.04 -60.57
CA ARG A 4 26.76 -7.68 -61.56
C ARG A 4 26.34 -9.08 -61.06
N ALA A 5 25.08 -9.33 -60.69
CA ALA A 5 23.85 -9.49 -61.50
C ALA A 5 23.72 -10.87 -62.16
N VAL A 6 22.72 -11.67 -61.72
CA VAL A 6 21.87 -12.51 -62.59
C VAL A 6 20.49 -12.67 -61.92
N LEU A 7 19.46 -12.19 -62.60
CA LEU A 7 18.05 -12.56 -62.46
C LEU A 7 17.80 -13.74 -63.41
N GLY A 8 17.06 -14.76 -62.95
CA GLY A 8 16.54 -15.84 -63.77
C GLY A 8 15.17 -16.27 -63.26
N ALA A 9 14.14 -16.02 -64.06
CA ALA A 9 12.75 -16.40 -63.80
C ALA A 9 12.52 -17.90 -64.04
N GLY A 10 11.51 -18.49 -63.39
CA GLY A 10 11.07 -19.85 -63.72
C GLY A 10 9.97 -20.43 -62.82
N VAL A 11 8.72 -20.22 -63.24
CA VAL A 11 7.57 -21.14 -63.27
C VAL A 11 7.22 -21.98 -62.02
N GLY A 12 5.98 -21.79 -61.57
CA GLY A 12 5.40 -22.46 -60.41
C GLY A 12 5.09 -23.95 -60.54
N VAL A 13 4.98 -24.57 -59.37
CA VAL A 13 4.21 -25.79 -59.10
C VAL A 13 3.47 -25.55 -57.79
N ALA A 14 2.14 -25.43 -57.87
CA ALA A 14 1.27 -25.43 -56.71
C ALA A 14 1.22 -26.86 -56.14
N ALA A 15 2.04 -27.13 -55.13
CA ALA A 15 1.90 -28.33 -54.31
C ALA A 15 0.97 -28.01 -53.14
N ALA A 16 -0.21 -28.63 -53.15
CA ALA A 16 -1.10 -28.69 -52.00
C ALA A 16 -0.39 -29.45 -50.87
N VAL A 17 0.21 -28.71 -49.94
CA VAL A 17 0.67 -29.28 -48.66
C VAL A 17 -0.51 -29.18 -47.72
N GLY A 18 -1.10 -30.35 -47.41
CA GLY A 18 -2.12 -30.49 -46.39
C GLY A 18 -1.65 -29.82 -45.11
N GLY A 19 -2.46 -28.88 -44.63
CA GLY A 19 -2.23 -28.25 -43.33
C GLY A 19 -2.25 -29.33 -42.27
N LEU A 20 -1.06 -29.68 -41.77
CA LEU A 20 -0.90 -30.24 -40.44
C LEU A 20 -1.51 -29.19 -39.52
N GLY A 21 -2.71 -29.48 -39.04
CA GLY A 21 -3.41 -28.64 -38.07
C GLY A 21 -2.43 -28.31 -36.96
N SER A 22 -2.25 -27.01 -36.71
CA SER A 22 -1.56 -26.56 -35.51
C SER A 22 -2.13 -27.34 -34.32
N PRO A 23 -1.30 -27.92 -33.45
CA PRO A 23 -1.81 -28.60 -32.28
C PRO A 23 -2.71 -27.60 -31.55
N ALA A 24 -3.96 -28.00 -31.31
CA ALA A 24 -4.89 -27.21 -30.54
C ALA A 24 -4.21 -26.90 -29.21
N VAL A 25 -3.89 -25.63 -28.98
CA VAL A 25 -3.42 -25.15 -27.68
C VAL A 25 -4.48 -25.59 -26.67
N ALA A 26 -4.11 -26.49 -25.77
CA ALA A 26 -5.01 -26.98 -24.74
C ALA A 26 -5.57 -25.76 -23.99
N ARG A 27 -6.89 -25.56 -24.08
CA ARG A 27 -7.58 -24.47 -23.37
C ARG A 27 -7.40 -24.66 -21.88
N ARG A 28 -6.96 -23.61 -21.18
CA ARG A 28 -6.67 -23.60 -19.74
C ARG A 28 -7.89 -24.05 -18.93
N GLY A 29 -7.68 -24.86 -17.90
CA GLY A 29 -8.74 -25.29 -16.97
C GLY A 29 -9.53 -24.13 -16.36
N GLY A 30 -8.86 -23.03 -16.02
CA GLY A 30 -9.50 -21.80 -15.52
C GLY A 30 -10.26 -21.00 -16.57
N GLU A 31 -9.74 -20.90 -17.80
CA GLU A 31 -10.41 -20.21 -18.92
C GLU A 31 -11.64 -20.96 -19.42
N ARG A 32 -11.72 -22.28 -19.20
CA ARG A 32 -12.91 -23.10 -19.51
C ARG A 32 -14.19 -22.57 -18.87
N LEU A 33 -14.11 -21.81 -17.77
CA LEU A 33 -15.25 -21.20 -17.08
C LEU A 33 -15.45 -19.70 -17.41
N GLY A 34 -14.77 -19.17 -18.44
CA GLY A 34 -14.95 -17.79 -18.92
C GLY A 34 -14.45 -16.71 -17.94
N ARG A 35 -13.54 -17.05 -17.03
CA ARG A 35 -12.86 -16.10 -16.13
C ARG A 35 -11.35 -16.24 -16.28
N VAL A 36 -10.65 -15.12 -16.20
CA VAL A 36 -9.18 -15.06 -16.22
C VAL A 36 -8.73 -14.58 -14.83
N PRO A 37 -7.61 -15.07 -14.29
CA PRO A 37 -7.07 -14.51 -13.06
C PRO A 37 -6.78 -13.02 -13.25
N VAL A 38 -7.20 -12.21 -12.28
CA VAL A 38 -6.86 -10.79 -12.19
C VAL A 38 -5.97 -10.61 -10.97
N SER A 39 -4.72 -10.18 -11.19
CA SER A 39 -3.76 -9.94 -10.10
C SER A 39 -3.99 -8.58 -9.45
N MET A 40 -3.99 -8.54 -8.12
CA MET A 40 -4.30 -7.33 -7.35
C MET A 40 -3.24 -7.06 -6.29
N SER A 41 -2.87 -5.79 -6.14
CA SER A 41 -2.27 -5.24 -4.93
C SER A 41 -3.38 -4.63 -4.07
N MET A 42 -3.68 -5.23 -2.92
CA MET A 42 -4.89 -4.90 -2.13
C MET A 42 -4.65 -4.02 -0.91
N HIS A 43 -3.43 -3.95 -0.41
CA HIS A 43 -3.03 -3.12 0.73
C HIS A 43 -1.91 -2.19 0.25
N THR A 44 -2.25 -1.02 -0.26
CA THR A 44 -1.27 -0.13 -0.90
C THR A 44 -1.55 1.31 -0.52
N HIS A 45 -0.52 1.95 0.04
CA HIS A 45 -0.61 3.33 0.49
C HIS A 45 -0.01 4.28 -0.53
N SER A 46 -0.50 5.51 -0.53
CA SER A 46 -0.15 6.53 -1.52
C SER A 46 0.16 7.87 -0.86
N SER A 47 0.27 8.93 -1.67
CA SER A 47 0.53 10.28 -1.16
C SER A 47 -0.64 10.90 -0.39
N PHE A 48 -1.73 10.15 -0.17
CA PHE A 48 -2.90 10.60 0.58
C PHE A 48 -2.81 10.27 2.07
N SER A 49 -2.12 9.20 2.44
CA SER A 49 -1.75 8.94 3.84
C SER A 49 -0.24 8.93 4.10
N GLU A 50 0.58 8.69 3.08
CA GLU A 50 2.03 8.52 3.27
C GLU A 50 2.80 9.78 2.95
N GLY A 51 2.93 10.62 3.97
CA GLY A 51 4.01 11.58 4.00
C GLY A 51 5.28 11.00 4.66
N GLY A 52 5.17 10.31 5.80
CA GLY A 52 6.30 10.01 6.70
C GLY A 52 7.62 9.54 6.07
N SER A 53 8.74 10.03 6.63
CA SER A 53 10.12 9.73 6.20
C SER A 53 10.65 8.35 6.61
N TRP A 54 9.81 7.47 7.15
CA TRP A 54 10.22 6.16 7.67
C TRP A 54 10.63 5.16 6.58
N ALA A 55 10.28 5.45 5.32
CA ALA A 55 10.76 4.65 4.19
C ALA A 55 12.26 4.84 3.99
N ASP A 56 13.00 3.74 3.84
CA ASP A 56 14.43 3.75 3.52
C ASP A 56 14.71 4.68 2.32
N GLY A 57 15.65 5.60 2.47
CA GLY A 57 15.96 6.64 1.47
C GLY A 57 15.05 7.89 1.52
N GLY A 58 14.16 8.00 2.50
CA GLY A 58 13.31 9.16 2.76
C GLY A 58 12.10 9.29 1.83
N GLY A 59 11.14 10.12 2.21
CA GLY A 59 9.89 10.40 1.46
C GLY A 59 8.88 9.25 1.43
N GLY A 60 7.60 9.55 1.73
CA GLY A 60 6.51 8.58 1.62
C GLY A 60 6.13 8.18 0.19
N ALA A 61 5.20 7.25 0.05
CA ALA A 61 4.72 6.75 -1.23
C ALA A 61 4.04 7.83 -2.09
N SER A 62 4.16 7.68 -3.41
CA SER A 62 3.29 8.38 -4.37
C SER A 62 2.53 7.35 -5.22
N MET A 63 1.33 7.70 -5.67
CA MET A 63 0.55 6.86 -6.57
C MET A 63 1.35 6.55 -7.84
N LEU A 64 2.11 7.53 -8.35
CA LEU A 64 3.00 7.34 -9.50
C LEU A 64 4.06 6.26 -9.24
N ALA A 65 4.70 6.27 -8.08
CA ALA A 65 5.72 5.29 -7.71
C ALA A 65 5.10 3.88 -7.62
N GLN A 66 3.97 3.76 -6.93
CA GLN A 66 3.24 2.49 -6.80
C GLN A 66 2.77 1.92 -8.16
N LEU A 67 2.30 2.78 -9.06
CA LEU A 67 1.91 2.34 -10.41
C LEU A 67 3.08 1.90 -11.27
N GLU A 68 4.27 2.50 -11.10
CA GLU A 68 5.47 2.02 -11.79
C GLU A 68 5.88 0.64 -11.27
N GLN A 69 5.81 0.41 -9.96
CA GLN A 69 6.05 -0.91 -9.36
C GLN A 69 5.03 -1.95 -9.85
N ALA A 70 3.74 -1.60 -9.86
CA ALA A 70 2.67 -2.45 -10.38
C ALA A 70 2.88 -2.82 -11.86
N LYS A 71 3.35 -1.87 -12.67
CA LYS A 71 3.68 -2.11 -14.08
C LYS A 71 4.85 -3.09 -14.24
N GLN A 72 5.92 -2.91 -13.47
CA GLN A 72 7.12 -3.76 -13.52
C GLN A 72 6.82 -5.20 -13.10
N THR A 73 5.87 -5.36 -12.18
CA THR A 73 5.48 -6.66 -11.63
C THR A 73 4.28 -7.32 -12.32
N GLY A 74 3.64 -6.63 -13.26
CA GLY A 74 2.46 -7.15 -13.97
C GLY A 74 1.21 -7.25 -13.11
N THR A 75 1.07 -6.38 -12.11
CA THR A 75 -0.15 -6.25 -11.33
C THR A 75 -1.25 -5.61 -12.19
N ASP A 76 -2.41 -6.26 -12.30
CA ASP A 76 -3.53 -5.77 -13.10
C ASP A 76 -4.34 -4.67 -12.40
N VAL A 77 -4.42 -4.74 -11.07
CA VAL A 77 -5.24 -3.85 -10.24
C VAL A 77 -4.48 -3.37 -9.02
N VAL A 78 -4.52 -2.07 -8.74
CA VAL A 78 -4.07 -1.49 -7.47
C VAL A 78 -5.29 -0.95 -6.72
N TRP A 79 -5.51 -1.45 -5.52
CA TRP A 79 -6.43 -0.85 -4.55
C TRP A 79 -5.64 0.10 -3.67
N TRP A 80 -6.04 1.37 -3.69
CA TRP A 80 -5.52 2.37 -2.77
C TRP A 80 -6.24 2.21 -1.45
N THR A 81 -5.51 1.90 -0.39
CA THR A 81 -6.02 1.71 0.96
C THR A 81 -5.28 2.62 1.93
N ASP A 82 -5.12 3.89 1.55
CA ASP A 82 -4.52 4.91 2.41
C ASP A 82 -5.20 4.95 3.79
N HIS A 83 -4.44 5.24 4.84
CA HIS A 83 -4.95 5.44 6.19
C HIS A 83 -6.03 6.54 6.22
N ASP A 84 -7.26 6.19 6.56
CA ASP A 84 -8.43 7.07 6.52
C ASP A 84 -8.26 8.35 7.34
N TRP A 85 -7.81 8.23 8.58
CA TRP A 85 -7.57 9.35 9.48
C TRP A 85 -6.49 10.31 8.97
N ARG A 86 -5.51 9.82 8.19
CA ARG A 86 -4.49 10.66 7.55
C ARG A 86 -5.01 11.36 6.30
N MET A 87 -5.86 10.69 5.53
CA MET A 87 -6.57 11.31 4.41
C MET A 87 -7.42 12.49 4.89
N GLU A 88 -8.06 12.32 6.05
CA GLU A 88 -8.88 13.35 6.69
C GLU A 88 -8.07 14.42 7.42
N ALA A 89 -6.76 14.21 7.65
CA ALA A 89 -5.97 14.98 8.60
C ALA A 89 -6.65 15.07 9.98
N TYR A 90 -7.29 13.98 10.42
CA TYR A 90 -8.07 13.92 11.65
C TYR A 90 -7.16 14.09 12.88
N GLY A 91 -7.42 15.15 13.66
CA GLY A 91 -6.62 15.55 14.82
C GLY A 91 -5.19 16.00 14.49
N TYR A 92 -4.92 16.41 13.25
CA TYR A 92 -3.61 16.94 12.86
C TYR A 92 -3.34 18.32 13.46
N TYR A 93 -2.06 18.71 13.52
CA TYR A 93 -1.69 20.07 13.87
C TYR A 93 -2.24 21.06 12.84
N ASP A 94 -2.90 22.09 13.35
CA ASP A 94 -3.20 23.33 12.62
C ASP A 94 -2.15 24.42 12.89
N GLY A 95 -1.36 24.26 13.95
CA GLY A 95 -0.20 25.10 14.22
C GLY A 95 0.78 24.48 15.22
N ILE A 96 2.01 24.99 15.19
CA ILE A 96 3.15 24.60 16.02
C ILE A 96 3.84 25.89 16.48
N ARG A 97 4.11 26.01 17.79
CA ARG A 97 4.51 27.28 18.43
C ARG A 97 6.02 27.45 18.56
N PHE A 98 6.78 26.36 18.57
CA PHE A 98 8.18 26.32 18.96
C PHE A 98 8.42 26.70 20.44
N ASP A 99 7.55 26.25 21.35
CA ASP A 99 7.61 26.56 22.79
C ASP A 99 8.55 25.63 23.60
N GLY A 100 9.04 24.55 22.99
CA GLY A 100 9.88 23.58 23.68
C GLY A 100 10.07 22.28 22.89
N THR A 101 10.66 21.29 23.55
CA THR A 101 10.97 19.98 22.96
C THR A 101 9.76 19.07 22.81
N ASP A 102 8.71 19.28 23.61
CA ASP A 102 7.43 18.58 23.51
C ASP A 102 6.33 19.63 23.36
N GLU A 103 5.71 19.67 22.18
CA GLU A 103 4.65 20.64 21.86
C GLU A 103 3.26 20.00 21.78
N GLY A 104 3.07 18.93 22.55
CA GLY A 104 1.81 18.19 22.59
C GLY A 104 1.63 17.30 21.36
N GLN A 105 0.65 16.39 21.46
CA GLN A 105 0.37 15.36 20.45
C GLN A 105 1.63 14.56 20.02
N GLN A 106 2.62 14.43 20.92
CA GLN A 106 3.91 13.74 20.70
C GLN A 106 4.85 14.42 19.69
N LEU A 107 4.73 15.74 19.48
CA LEU A 107 5.71 16.46 18.67
C LEU A 107 7.04 16.55 19.41
N ALA A 108 8.06 15.89 18.90
CA ALA A 108 9.44 16.02 19.33
C ALA A 108 10.26 16.80 18.29
N TRP A 109 11.34 17.42 18.75
CA TRP A 109 12.27 18.12 17.88
C TRP A 109 13.62 17.42 17.86
N VAL A 110 14.09 17.06 16.66
CA VAL A 110 15.29 16.26 16.50
C VAL A 110 16.35 17.04 15.69
N PRO A 111 17.54 17.25 16.26
CA PRO A 111 18.63 17.94 15.56
C PRO A 111 19.27 17.05 14.49
N GLN A 112 19.60 17.65 13.36
CA GLN A 112 20.29 16.99 12.26
C GLN A 112 21.33 17.94 11.64
N ASN A 113 22.58 17.51 11.57
CA ASN A 113 23.66 18.27 10.93
C ASN A 113 24.11 17.54 9.66
N GLU A 114 24.34 18.30 8.59
CA GLU A 114 24.74 17.76 7.28
C GLU A 114 25.92 18.57 6.74
N GLY A 115 26.92 17.89 6.16
CA GLY A 115 28.08 18.55 5.58
C GLY A 115 29.01 19.23 6.61
N PRO A 116 29.89 20.13 6.16
CA PRO A 116 30.95 20.73 6.98
C PRO A 116 30.45 21.88 7.85
N VAL A 117 29.82 21.54 8.99
CA VAL A 117 29.40 22.49 10.03
C VAL A 117 30.04 22.20 11.39
N THR A 118 30.31 23.27 12.14
CA THR A 118 30.65 23.26 13.56
C THR A 118 29.75 24.22 14.32
N ASP A 119 29.81 24.19 15.64
CA ASP A 119 29.02 25.06 16.52
C ASP A 119 27.51 25.03 16.24
N ALA A 120 27.01 23.91 15.73
CA ALA A 120 25.59 23.70 15.51
C ALA A 120 24.86 23.68 16.86
N ARG A 121 23.96 24.65 17.05
CA ARG A 121 23.18 24.85 18.27
C ARG A 121 21.73 25.11 17.93
N HIS A 122 20.85 24.62 18.78
CA HIS A 122 19.44 24.96 18.77
C HIS A 122 19.00 25.31 20.19
N ALA A 123 18.06 26.24 20.32
CA ALA A 123 17.47 26.60 21.59
C ALA A 123 16.06 27.15 21.38
N PHE A 124 15.17 26.85 22.31
CA PHE A 124 13.88 27.53 22.45
C PHE A 124 14.08 28.75 23.34
N VAL A 125 13.97 29.95 22.78
CA VAL A 125 14.34 31.21 23.43
C VAL A 125 13.10 32.06 23.70
N ASP A 126 13.06 32.73 24.85
CA ASP A 126 11.95 33.65 25.18
C ASP A 126 11.97 34.91 24.29
N GLU A 127 13.16 35.31 23.83
CA GLU A 127 13.34 36.46 22.94
C GLU A 127 14.42 36.20 21.87
N PRO A 128 14.20 36.66 20.62
CA PRO A 128 12.96 37.25 20.11
C PRO A 128 11.89 36.17 19.86
N HIS A 129 10.61 36.51 20.03
CA HIS A 129 9.45 35.74 19.56
C HIS A 129 8.63 36.54 18.52
N SER A 130 7.79 35.86 17.76
CA SER A 130 6.92 36.49 16.75
C SER A 130 5.92 37.43 17.41
N PRO A 131 5.64 38.61 16.83
CA PRO A 131 4.62 39.52 17.37
C PRO A 131 3.22 38.91 17.50
N ASP A 132 2.94 37.86 16.72
CA ASP A 132 1.64 37.21 16.65
C ASP A 132 1.54 35.89 17.46
N GLU A 133 2.63 35.43 18.09
CA GLU A 133 2.66 34.20 18.91
C GLU A 133 3.39 34.47 20.24
N PRO A 134 2.66 34.62 21.36
CA PRO A 134 3.30 34.78 22.66
C PRO A 134 3.87 33.43 23.12
N GLY A 135 5.14 33.40 23.52
CA GLY A 135 5.78 32.16 23.92
C GLY A 135 7.29 32.20 23.71
N LYS A 136 7.87 31.07 23.33
CA LYS A 136 9.26 30.96 22.89
C LYS A 136 9.31 30.76 21.39
N ALA A 137 10.51 30.94 20.84
CA ALA A 137 10.79 30.65 19.45
C ALA A 137 12.00 29.73 19.29
N LEU A 138 12.05 28.98 18.20
CA LEU A 138 13.19 28.13 17.88
C LEU A 138 14.30 28.97 17.23
N ARG A 139 15.43 29.14 17.91
CA ARG A 139 16.66 29.67 17.34
C ARG A 139 17.60 28.54 16.92
N VAL A 140 18.11 28.60 15.69
CA VAL A 140 19.14 27.69 15.15
C VAL A 140 20.36 28.48 14.69
N THR A 141 21.55 28.02 15.09
CA THR A 141 22.84 28.65 14.73
C THR A 141 23.84 27.57 14.28
N ALA A 142 24.65 27.85 13.27
CA ALA A 142 25.80 27.01 12.90
C ALA A 142 26.86 27.79 12.12
N THR A 143 28.10 27.31 12.17
CA THR A 143 29.23 27.86 11.42
C THR A 143 29.69 26.87 10.36
N GLY A 144 29.79 27.30 9.10
CA GLY A 144 30.24 26.44 8.01
C GLY A 144 31.76 26.48 7.88
N THR A 145 32.43 25.33 7.86
CA THR A 145 33.91 25.29 7.90
C THR A 145 34.56 25.15 6.52
N SER A 146 33.81 24.74 5.50
CA SER A 146 34.33 24.59 4.13
C SER A 146 34.11 25.86 3.32
N ALA A 147 35.11 26.31 2.56
CA ALA A 147 34.95 27.42 1.61
C ALA A 147 34.13 27.03 0.37
N ALA A 148 34.13 25.74 -0.01
CA ALA A 148 33.50 25.26 -1.24
C ALA A 148 32.11 24.65 -1.00
N GLU A 149 31.92 23.98 0.14
CA GLU A 149 30.72 23.20 0.44
C GLU A 149 29.89 23.88 1.52
N TRP A 150 28.57 23.84 1.34
CA TRP A 150 27.63 24.27 2.38
C TRP A 150 27.48 23.16 3.41
N GLY A 151 27.60 23.51 4.69
CA GLY A 151 27.07 22.69 5.76
C GLY A 151 25.76 23.25 6.30
N ALA A 152 24.97 22.40 6.93
CA ALA A 152 23.63 22.71 7.42
C ALA A 152 23.43 22.20 8.84
N ALA A 153 22.72 22.99 9.65
CA ALA A 153 22.17 22.55 10.92
C ALA A 153 20.65 22.72 10.88
N TRP A 154 19.95 21.63 11.20
CA TRP A 154 18.51 21.52 11.13
C TRP A 154 17.93 21.12 12.48
N LEU A 155 16.70 21.55 12.72
CA LEU A 155 15.75 20.86 13.56
C LEU A 155 14.64 20.31 12.68
N PHE A 156 14.33 19.03 12.83
CA PHE A 156 13.17 18.42 12.19
C PHE A 156 12.12 18.10 13.24
N ALA A 157 10.85 18.28 12.87
CA ALA A 157 9.72 17.94 13.72
C ALA A 157 9.43 16.43 13.59
N ASP A 158 9.40 15.69 14.67
CA ASP A 158 8.99 14.29 14.71
C ASP A 158 7.64 14.19 15.43
N GLY A 159 6.56 13.97 14.69
CA GLY A 159 5.19 14.02 15.23
C GLY A 159 4.67 12.67 15.72
N GLY A 160 5.53 11.73 16.14
CA GLY A 160 5.14 10.35 16.47
C GLY A 160 4.42 9.68 15.29
N ASN A 161 3.10 9.53 15.39
CA ASN A 161 2.24 9.07 14.28
C ASN A 161 2.20 10.02 13.07
N SER A 162 2.99 11.10 13.09
CA SER A 162 3.20 12.05 12.02
C SER A 162 1.95 12.89 11.74
N PHE A 163 1.36 13.48 12.80
CA PHE A 163 0.13 14.32 12.78
C PHE A 163 0.22 15.64 11.98
N TYR A 164 1.15 15.74 11.03
CA TYR A 164 1.22 16.80 10.03
C TYR A 164 1.50 16.27 8.61
N THR A 165 1.79 14.97 8.44
CA THR A 165 2.21 14.37 7.17
C THR A 165 1.00 13.82 6.40
N THR A 166 0.54 14.54 5.39
CA THR A 166 -0.56 14.13 4.50
C THR A 166 -0.39 14.77 3.11
N ASN A 167 -1.32 14.54 2.20
CA ASN A 167 -1.32 15.12 0.86
C ASN A 167 -1.24 16.67 0.89
N LEU A 168 -0.40 17.25 0.04
CA LEU A 168 -0.12 18.68 0.01
C LEU A 168 -1.11 19.51 -0.82
N THR A 169 -2.07 18.92 -1.54
CA THR A 169 -2.76 19.67 -2.60
C THR A 169 -3.72 20.76 -2.13
N ASP A 170 -4.14 20.76 -0.86
CA ASP A 170 -4.88 21.86 -0.21
C ASP A 170 -4.08 22.61 0.86
N THR A 171 -2.85 22.20 1.12
CA THR A 171 -2.09 22.67 2.27
C THR A 171 -1.37 23.97 1.93
N THR A 172 -1.53 24.98 2.78
CA THR A 172 -0.69 26.19 2.79
C THR A 172 -0.02 26.30 4.15
N LEU A 173 1.30 26.44 4.17
CA LEU A 173 2.05 26.67 5.41
C LEU A 173 2.37 28.15 5.55
N PHE A 174 2.32 28.63 6.78
CA PHE A 174 2.79 29.95 7.17
C PHE A 174 3.77 29.75 8.31
N VAL A 175 4.95 30.34 8.26
CA VAL A 175 5.91 30.29 9.37
C VAL A 175 6.54 31.66 9.52
N ASP A 176 6.60 32.14 10.75
CA ASP A 176 7.25 33.39 11.05
C ASP A 176 8.75 33.15 11.20
N VAL A 177 9.55 33.97 10.54
CA VAL A 177 11.00 33.81 10.48
C VAL A 177 11.67 35.15 10.74
N LEU A 178 12.70 35.12 11.58
CA LEU A 178 13.63 36.23 11.78
C LEU A 178 15.04 35.79 11.36
N ALA A 179 15.58 36.46 10.34
CA ALA A 179 16.93 36.24 9.87
C ALA A 179 17.92 37.12 10.64
N GLU A 180 18.55 36.59 11.69
CA GLU A 180 19.46 37.36 12.55
C GLU A 180 20.88 37.46 11.98
N ARG A 181 21.40 36.38 11.38
CA ARG A 181 22.71 36.37 10.71
C ARG A 181 22.61 35.64 9.37
N ILE A 182 22.58 36.43 8.30
CA ILE A 182 22.57 35.98 6.91
C ILE A 182 23.59 36.77 6.09
N GLY A 183 23.98 36.22 4.96
CA GLY A 183 24.91 36.85 4.03
C GLY A 183 25.17 35.97 2.81
N PRO A 184 26.17 36.32 1.98
CA PRO A 184 26.53 35.52 0.80
C PRO A 184 26.89 34.06 1.10
N ASP A 185 27.34 33.79 2.33
CA ASP A 185 27.79 32.48 2.81
C ASP A 185 27.01 31.98 4.03
N ALA A 186 25.84 32.58 4.33
CA ALA A 186 24.97 32.17 5.44
C ALA A 186 23.48 32.40 5.10
N GLU A 187 22.66 31.36 5.23
CA GLU A 187 21.24 31.37 4.85
C GLU A 187 20.36 30.80 5.96
N VAL A 188 19.18 31.37 6.16
CA VAL A 188 18.08 30.78 6.95
C VAL A 188 17.15 30.02 6.01
N VAL A 189 16.77 28.79 6.36
CA VAL A 189 16.09 27.87 5.45
C VAL A 189 14.96 27.12 6.14
N VAL A 190 13.81 27.08 5.49
CA VAL A 190 12.72 26.14 5.77
C VAL A 190 12.68 25.13 4.64
N GLN A 191 12.72 23.83 4.95
CA GLN A 191 12.74 22.78 3.96
C GLN A 191 11.54 21.84 4.11
N LEU A 192 10.91 21.54 2.97
CA LEU A 192 9.85 20.55 2.83
C LEU A 192 10.35 19.42 1.94
N GLU A 193 10.29 18.20 2.43
CA GLU A 193 10.46 17.01 1.60
C GLU A 193 9.10 16.46 1.19
N THR A 194 9.00 15.95 -0.04
CA THR A 194 7.76 15.38 -0.56
C THR A 194 7.80 13.85 -0.63
N SER A 195 6.72 13.24 -1.12
CA SER A 195 6.72 11.83 -1.51
C SER A 195 7.75 11.51 -2.62
N TYR A 196 8.23 10.27 -2.63
CA TYR A 196 9.16 9.75 -3.62
C TYR A 196 8.54 9.59 -4.99
N ARG A 197 9.36 9.85 -6.02
CA ARG A 197 8.98 9.68 -7.43
C ARG A 197 9.93 8.73 -8.16
N PRO A 198 9.42 7.89 -9.06
CA PRO A 198 10.26 7.18 -10.02
C PRO A 198 10.87 8.18 -11.02
N ALA A 199 11.94 7.76 -11.70
CA ALA A 199 12.57 8.57 -12.74
C ALA A 199 11.56 8.95 -13.82
N THR A 200 11.47 10.24 -14.17
CA THR A 200 10.49 10.73 -15.14
C THR A 200 11.02 11.96 -15.87
N ALA A 201 10.74 12.05 -17.17
CA ALA A 201 11.10 13.19 -18.03
C ALA A 201 12.59 13.60 -17.92
N GLY A 202 13.49 12.61 -17.93
CA GLY A 202 14.93 12.83 -17.85
C GLY A 202 15.49 13.07 -16.44
N ARG A 203 14.64 13.24 -15.42
CA ARG A 203 15.06 13.41 -14.02
C ARG A 203 15.23 12.06 -13.31
N PRO A 204 16.18 11.95 -12.37
CA PRO A 204 16.40 10.75 -11.57
C PRO A 204 15.20 10.49 -10.67
N ALA A 205 15.07 9.24 -10.25
CA ALA A 205 14.15 8.90 -9.18
C ALA A 205 14.65 9.52 -7.86
N GLY A 206 13.72 9.88 -6.98
CA GLY A 206 14.10 10.42 -5.67
C GLY A 206 13.00 11.21 -4.99
N VAL A 207 13.38 11.78 -3.85
CA VAL A 207 12.56 12.70 -3.06
C VAL A 207 12.73 14.11 -3.60
N TYR A 208 11.61 14.74 -3.92
CA TYR A 208 11.59 16.13 -4.36
C TYR A 208 11.55 17.03 -3.12
N VAL A 209 12.32 18.11 -3.15
CA VAL A 209 12.55 18.97 -2.00
C VAL A 209 12.27 20.42 -2.36
N LEU A 210 11.45 21.11 -1.56
CA LEU A 210 11.30 22.55 -1.64
C LEU A 210 12.09 23.22 -0.51
N GLU A 211 12.95 24.15 -0.85
CA GLU A 211 13.64 25.03 0.10
C GLU A 211 13.12 26.45 -0.02
N TYR A 212 12.77 27.05 1.12
CA TYR A 212 12.43 28.46 1.24
C TYR A 212 13.56 29.15 2.00
N ARG A 213 14.33 29.96 1.28
CA ARG A 213 15.52 30.63 1.81
C ARG A 213 15.20 32.08 2.11
N VAL A 214 15.60 32.55 3.27
CA VAL A 214 15.46 33.95 3.67
C VAL A 214 16.81 34.65 3.55
N GLY A 215 16.82 35.73 2.77
CA GLY A 215 18.01 36.49 2.41
C GLY A 215 18.24 36.51 0.90
N GLY A 216 18.95 37.53 0.41
CA GLY A 216 19.23 37.69 -1.02
C GLY A 216 18.06 38.24 -1.85
N GLN A 217 18.20 38.19 -3.17
CA GLN A 217 17.17 38.67 -4.11
C GLN A 217 16.09 37.62 -4.34
N ALA A 218 14.83 38.09 -4.45
CA ALA A 218 13.69 37.25 -4.73
C ALA A 218 13.91 36.44 -6.02
N SER A 219 13.86 35.12 -5.91
CA SER A 219 14.10 34.24 -7.06
C SER A 219 13.50 32.86 -6.87
N ARG A 220 13.42 32.11 -7.98
CA ARG A 220 13.03 30.71 -8.02
C ARG A 220 14.02 29.98 -8.91
N THR A 221 14.76 29.04 -8.33
CA THR A 221 15.81 28.31 -9.04
C THR A 221 15.77 26.83 -8.69
N LEU A 222 16.29 25.99 -9.59
CA LEU A 222 16.56 24.59 -9.29
C LEU A 222 18.00 24.46 -8.78
N ARG A 223 18.19 23.73 -7.69
CA ARG A 223 19.51 23.24 -7.26
C ARG A 223 19.59 21.74 -7.54
N GLY A 224 20.35 21.37 -8.57
CA GLY A 224 20.25 20.01 -9.12
C GLY A 224 18.87 19.79 -9.73
N GLU A 225 18.43 18.54 -9.83
CA GLU A 225 17.20 18.18 -10.57
C GLU A 225 15.97 18.05 -9.67
N LEU A 226 16.17 17.79 -8.37
CA LEU A 226 15.12 17.44 -7.41
C LEU A 226 14.91 18.46 -6.29
N THR A 227 15.70 19.55 -6.25
CA THR A 227 15.50 20.61 -5.24
C THR A 227 15.07 21.92 -5.89
N GLY A 228 13.83 22.34 -5.59
CA GLY A 228 13.29 23.65 -5.94
C GLY A 228 13.58 24.66 -4.83
N VAL A 229 14.16 25.79 -5.16
CA VAL A 229 14.58 26.83 -4.22
C VAL A 229 13.78 28.10 -4.47
N VAL A 230 13.02 28.52 -3.45
CA VAL A 230 12.35 29.82 -3.41
C VAL A 230 13.15 30.73 -2.48
N THR A 231 13.75 31.77 -3.04
CA THR A 231 14.46 32.79 -2.25
C THR A 231 13.54 33.97 -1.98
N VAL A 232 13.45 34.38 -0.73
CA VAL A 232 12.64 35.51 -0.26
C VAL A 232 13.58 36.55 0.36
N PRO A 233 13.49 37.83 -0.02
CA PRO A 233 14.27 38.88 0.61
C PRO A 233 14.00 38.96 2.11
N ALA A 234 15.03 39.26 2.89
CA ALA A 234 14.89 39.56 4.30
C ALA A 234 14.31 40.98 4.49
N THR A 235 13.37 41.14 5.41
CA THR A 235 12.78 42.44 5.75
C THR A 235 13.57 43.21 6.81
N GLY A 236 14.56 42.57 7.44
CA GLY A 236 15.30 43.12 8.58
C GLY A 236 14.58 42.97 9.93
N GLY A 237 13.41 42.31 9.95
CA GLY A 237 12.66 41.97 11.15
C GLY A 237 11.90 40.64 10.95
N TRP A 238 10.93 40.36 11.82
CA TRP A 238 10.04 39.22 11.64
C TRP A 238 9.28 39.32 10.31
N GLN A 239 9.20 38.21 9.60
CA GLN A 239 8.39 38.07 8.39
C GLN A 239 7.73 36.70 8.32
N THR A 240 6.50 36.66 7.83
CA THR A 240 5.79 35.40 7.57
C THR A 240 6.13 34.86 6.19
N LEU A 241 6.71 33.67 6.12
CA LEU A 241 6.86 32.93 4.87
C LEU A 241 5.54 32.24 4.53
N LYS A 242 4.97 32.58 3.36
CA LYS A 242 3.78 31.92 2.82
C LYS A 242 4.16 30.86 1.80
N ILE A 243 4.15 29.61 2.25
CA ILE A 243 4.57 28.43 1.50
C ILE A 243 3.34 27.81 0.83
N ARG A 244 3.39 27.66 -0.50
CA ARG A 244 2.31 27.06 -1.30
C ARG A 244 2.83 25.85 -2.08
N PRO A 245 3.00 24.69 -1.42
CA PRO A 245 3.76 23.57 -1.97
C PRO A 245 3.25 23.11 -3.34
N ARG A 246 1.93 22.93 -3.52
CA ARG A 246 1.35 22.55 -4.82
C ARG A 246 1.75 23.51 -5.96
N LYS A 247 1.67 24.82 -5.71
CA LYS A 247 2.03 25.84 -6.71
C LYS A 247 3.52 25.77 -7.03
N ASP A 248 4.35 25.59 -6.02
CA ASP A 248 5.80 25.64 -6.15
C ASP A 248 6.32 24.37 -6.81
N ILE A 249 5.78 23.20 -6.45
CA ILE A 249 6.03 21.92 -7.15
C ILE A 249 5.68 22.05 -8.63
N HIS A 250 4.49 22.55 -8.97
CA HIS A 250 4.08 22.74 -10.36
C HIS A 250 4.98 23.74 -11.11
N THR A 251 5.52 24.74 -10.42
CA THR A 251 6.41 25.73 -11.03
C THR A 251 7.78 25.15 -11.36
N PHE A 252 8.37 24.35 -10.45
CA PHE A 252 9.69 23.75 -10.65
C PHE A 252 9.66 22.51 -11.54
N TRP A 253 8.58 21.74 -11.45
CA TRP A 253 8.42 20.44 -12.09
C TRP A 253 7.03 20.34 -12.71
N PRO A 254 6.76 21.07 -13.80
CA PRO A 254 5.44 21.08 -14.44
C PRO A 254 5.02 19.71 -14.99
N GLU A 255 5.97 18.81 -15.21
CA GLU A 255 5.73 17.45 -15.69
C GLU A 255 5.30 16.45 -14.62
N ILE A 256 5.51 16.74 -13.32
CA ILE A 256 5.02 15.89 -12.25
C ILE A 256 3.62 16.33 -11.83
N MET A 257 2.79 15.36 -11.46
CA MET A 257 1.46 15.63 -10.92
C MET A 257 1.64 16.11 -9.48
N ALA A 258 1.62 17.44 -9.28
CA ALA A 258 1.83 18.06 -7.98
C ALA A 258 0.85 17.53 -6.92
N GLU A 259 -0.34 17.11 -7.34
CA GLU A 259 -1.38 16.56 -6.47
C GLU A 259 -1.05 15.18 -5.88
N ASP A 260 -0.03 14.51 -6.42
CA ASP A 260 0.46 13.23 -5.92
C ASP A 260 1.64 13.41 -4.94
N SER A 261 1.70 14.57 -4.28
CA SER A 261 2.80 14.94 -3.37
C SER A 261 2.27 14.99 -1.94
N ALA A 262 2.87 14.19 -1.06
CA ALA A 262 2.63 14.27 0.38
C ALA A 262 3.69 15.15 1.06
N LEU A 263 3.38 15.69 2.24
CA LEU A 263 4.36 16.34 3.11
C LEU A 263 5.10 15.27 3.90
N ALA A 264 6.36 15.02 3.56
CA ALA A 264 7.12 13.95 4.19
C ALA A 264 7.88 14.38 5.43
N ARG A 265 8.48 15.56 5.37
CA ARG A 265 9.30 16.08 6.45
C ARG A 265 9.35 17.60 6.37
N LEU A 266 9.33 18.23 7.55
CA LEU A 266 9.56 19.66 7.74
C LEU A 266 10.86 19.86 8.51
N ARG A 267 11.74 20.71 7.98
CA ARG A 267 12.99 21.10 8.64
C ARG A 267 13.13 22.61 8.71
N PHE A 268 13.64 23.09 9.83
CA PHE A 268 13.93 24.50 10.10
C PHE A 268 15.39 24.62 10.47
N GLY A 269 16.13 25.52 9.84
CA GLY A 269 17.55 25.59 10.11
C GLY A 269 18.31 26.65 9.36
N VAL A 270 19.63 26.51 9.43
CA VAL A 270 20.56 27.41 8.78
C VAL A 270 21.57 26.63 7.96
N ARG A 271 22.08 27.28 6.92
CA ARG A 271 23.25 26.81 6.19
C ARG A 271 24.33 27.86 6.23
N ALA A 272 25.57 27.39 6.28
CA ALA A 272 26.72 28.26 6.22
C ALA A 272 27.88 27.59 5.50
N ARG A 273 28.80 28.42 5.01
CA ARG A 273 30.10 28.01 4.46
C ARG A 273 31.13 29.10 4.73
N ASN A 274 32.38 28.87 4.33
CA ASN A 274 33.45 29.87 4.31
C ASN A 274 33.67 30.56 5.68
N ASN A 275 33.61 29.79 6.76
CA ASN A 275 33.68 30.25 8.16
C ASN A 275 32.60 31.27 8.55
N ALA A 276 31.56 31.47 7.74
CA ALA A 276 30.42 32.27 8.12
C ALA A 276 29.56 31.54 9.16
N THR A 277 28.89 32.31 10.01
CA THR A 277 27.90 31.81 10.96
C THR A 277 26.51 32.22 10.51
N GLY A 278 25.64 31.24 10.23
CA GLY A 278 24.22 31.46 10.02
C GLY A 278 23.45 31.41 11.32
N GLN A 279 22.45 32.27 11.46
CA GLN A 279 21.52 32.28 12.59
C GLN A 279 20.13 32.72 12.15
N GLY A 280 19.12 31.92 12.50
CA GLY A 280 17.72 32.21 12.25
C GLY A 280 16.83 31.81 13.42
N VAL A 281 15.71 32.50 13.57
CA VAL A 281 14.67 32.20 14.54
C VAL A 281 13.37 31.88 13.80
N PHE A 282 12.67 30.84 14.24
CA PHE A 282 11.43 30.33 13.66
C PHE A 282 10.35 30.28 14.73
N ASP A 283 9.15 30.69 14.36
CA ASP A 283 8.01 30.78 15.27
C ASP A 283 6.68 30.60 14.49
N HIS A 284 5.59 30.30 15.19
CA HIS A 284 4.22 30.36 14.71
C HIS A 284 3.98 29.67 13.36
N LEU A 285 4.36 28.39 13.26
CA LEU A 285 4.01 27.59 12.10
C LEU A 285 2.50 27.36 12.12
N ARG A 286 1.80 27.75 11.05
CA ARG A 286 0.37 27.51 10.83
C ARG A 286 0.18 26.65 9.58
N ILE A 287 -0.65 25.62 9.70
CA ILE A 287 -0.96 24.67 8.64
C ILE A 287 -2.43 24.84 8.27
N LYS A 288 -2.68 25.55 7.18
CA LYS A 288 -4.05 25.81 6.74
C LYS A 288 -4.51 24.76 5.71
N ARG A 289 -5.57 24.04 6.06
CA ARG A 289 -6.33 23.11 5.20
C ARG A 289 -7.75 23.68 5.04
N THR A 290 -8.26 23.83 3.82
CA THR A 290 -9.47 24.66 3.55
C THR A 290 -10.69 23.88 3.07
N ARG A 291 -10.89 22.64 3.53
CA ARG A 291 -11.80 21.70 2.86
C ARG A 291 -12.59 20.80 3.82
N ASP A 292 -13.70 20.27 3.32
CA ASP A 292 -14.37 19.09 3.87
C ASP A 292 -13.47 17.86 3.70
N GLN A 293 -12.91 17.41 4.83
CA GLN A 293 -11.88 16.38 4.86
C GLN A 293 -12.38 14.99 4.43
N THR A 294 -13.65 14.66 4.74
CA THR A 294 -14.24 13.35 4.43
C THR A 294 -14.54 13.16 2.93
N ARG A 295 -14.77 14.26 2.20
CA ARG A 295 -15.15 14.20 0.78
C ARG A 295 -14.04 14.62 -0.16
N TRP A 296 -13.23 15.59 0.25
CA TRP A 296 -12.23 16.14 -0.66
C TRP A 296 -11.14 15.12 -0.97
N ALA A 297 -10.63 14.38 0.02
CA ALA A 297 -9.49 13.47 -0.19
C ALA A 297 -9.84 12.40 -1.22
N VAL A 298 -11.00 11.79 -1.02
CA VAL A 298 -11.58 10.82 -1.95
C VAL A 298 -11.77 11.41 -3.36
N ARG A 299 -12.29 12.64 -3.47
CA ARG A 299 -12.49 13.29 -4.78
C ARG A 299 -11.17 13.57 -5.49
N GLU A 300 -10.21 14.17 -4.81
CA GLU A 300 -8.91 14.50 -5.40
C GLU A 300 -8.16 13.24 -5.82
N GLN A 301 -8.19 12.19 -4.99
CA GLN A 301 -7.59 10.91 -5.34
C GLN A 301 -8.25 10.30 -6.58
N ARG A 302 -9.59 10.32 -6.70
CA ARG A 302 -10.28 9.92 -7.95
C ARG A 302 -9.83 10.70 -9.16
N ASP A 303 -9.69 12.02 -9.04
CA ASP A 303 -9.30 12.87 -10.16
C ASP A 303 -7.84 12.63 -10.56
N LEU A 304 -6.97 12.35 -9.59
CA LEU A 304 -5.60 11.89 -9.84
C LEU A 304 -5.57 10.50 -10.49
N MET A 305 -6.36 9.53 -10.02
CA MET A 305 -6.48 8.19 -10.64
C MET A 305 -6.88 8.30 -12.11
N LYS A 306 -7.86 9.17 -12.46
CA LYS A 306 -8.26 9.39 -13.87
C LYS A 306 -7.11 9.89 -14.73
N ARG A 307 -6.27 10.79 -14.19
CA ARG A 307 -5.09 11.33 -14.89
C ARG A 307 -4.02 10.25 -15.05
N LEU A 308 -3.67 9.56 -13.97
CA LEU A 308 -2.68 8.48 -13.96
C LEU A 308 -3.10 7.28 -14.81
N GLY A 309 -4.40 6.95 -14.86
CA GLY A 309 -4.93 5.87 -15.70
C GLY A 309 -4.68 6.08 -17.19
N ARG A 310 -4.53 7.33 -17.65
CA ARG A 310 -4.14 7.62 -19.04
C ARG A 310 -2.68 7.22 -19.32
N ARG A 311 -1.80 7.34 -18.32
CA ARG A 311 -0.38 6.96 -18.36
C ARG A 311 -0.19 5.46 -18.13
N TYR A 312 -1.00 4.85 -17.26
CA TYR A 312 -0.93 3.43 -16.88
C TYR A 312 -2.17 2.66 -17.35
N ARG A 313 -2.44 2.63 -18.66
CA ARG A 313 -3.68 2.05 -19.24
C ARG A 313 -3.89 0.56 -18.95
N GLY A 314 -2.82 -0.17 -18.66
CA GLY A 314 -2.88 -1.60 -18.33
C GLY A 314 -3.24 -1.89 -16.87
N ILE A 315 -3.28 -0.88 -16.01
CA ILE A 315 -3.48 -1.03 -14.56
C ILE A 315 -4.80 -0.36 -14.19
N THR A 316 -5.72 -1.14 -13.62
CA THR A 316 -6.95 -0.60 -13.05
C THR A 316 -6.66 -0.09 -11.65
N GLN A 317 -7.11 1.12 -11.34
CA GLN A 317 -6.98 1.71 -10.01
C GLN A 317 -8.35 1.72 -9.35
N LEU A 318 -8.43 1.27 -8.11
CA LEU A 318 -9.66 1.22 -7.31
C LEU A 318 -9.43 1.87 -5.94
N LEU A 319 -10.49 2.39 -5.33
CA LEU A 319 -10.43 3.06 -4.04
C LEU A 319 -10.96 2.17 -2.92
N GLY A 320 -10.24 2.24 -1.81
CA GLY A 320 -10.64 1.81 -0.49
C GLY A 320 -9.99 2.74 0.55
N SER A 321 -9.88 2.27 1.77
CA SER A 321 -9.03 2.85 2.81
C SER A 321 -8.55 1.75 3.73
N GLU A 322 -7.48 2.05 4.46
CA GLU A 322 -7.21 1.37 5.72
C GLU A 322 -7.81 2.20 6.86
N VAL A 323 -8.74 1.62 7.61
CA VAL A 323 -9.15 2.16 8.90
C VAL A 323 -8.04 1.87 9.90
N SER A 324 -7.52 2.90 10.56
CA SER A 324 -6.34 2.72 11.42
C SER A 324 -6.46 3.33 12.82
N MET A 325 -7.61 3.93 13.17
CA MET A 325 -7.86 4.42 14.54
C MET A 325 -8.59 3.40 15.43
N VAL A 326 -8.79 2.19 14.92
CA VAL A 326 -9.17 0.99 15.68
C VAL A 326 -8.17 -0.12 15.32
N ARG A 327 -8.57 -1.39 15.29
CA ARG A 327 -7.80 -2.40 14.55
C ARG A 327 -7.56 -1.94 13.11
N HIS A 328 -6.44 -2.35 12.52
CA HIS A 328 -6.14 -2.05 11.12
C HIS A 328 -7.06 -2.87 10.19
N LEU A 329 -7.89 -2.17 9.41
CA LEU A 329 -8.92 -2.80 8.58
C LEU A 329 -8.95 -2.19 7.17
N ASN A 330 -8.66 -2.96 6.12
CA ASN A 330 -8.91 -2.48 4.76
C ASN A 330 -10.38 -2.60 4.39
N VAL A 331 -10.89 -1.57 3.70
CA VAL A 331 -12.27 -1.49 3.24
C VAL A 331 -12.32 -1.47 1.72
N TYR A 332 -13.12 -2.37 1.14
CA TYR A 332 -13.31 -2.48 -0.30
C TYR A 332 -14.78 -2.26 -0.66
N MET A 333 -15.07 -1.21 -1.44
CA MET A 333 -16.44 -0.89 -1.85
C MET A 333 -16.47 -0.18 -3.21
N GLU A 334 -17.58 -0.33 -3.94
CA GLU A 334 -17.74 0.28 -5.27
C GLU A 334 -17.85 1.81 -5.21
N HIS A 335 -18.49 2.33 -4.16
CA HIS A 335 -18.73 3.76 -3.96
C HIS A 335 -18.04 4.26 -2.70
N PHE A 336 -16.71 4.29 -2.72
CA PHE A 336 -15.89 4.58 -1.56
C PHE A 336 -16.25 5.89 -0.83
N GLU A 337 -16.37 5.80 0.49
CA GLU A 337 -16.51 6.91 1.43
C GLU A 337 -15.71 6.63 2.71
N LEU A 338 -15.22 7.70 3.33
CA LEU A 338 -14.46 7.64 4.58
C LEU A 338 -15.40 7.57 5.79
N PHE A 339 -14.92 6.93 6.86
CA PHE A 339 -15.63 6.91 8.12
C PHE A 339 -15.56 8.29 8.78
N PRO A 340 -16.70 8.92 9.14
CA PRO A 340 -16.69 10.26 9.70
C PRO A 340 -16.25 10.23 11.17
N TYR A 341 -14.97 10.40 11.42
CA TYR A 341 -14.47 10.53 12.79
C TYR A 341 -15.07 11.76 13.49
N ALA A 342 -15.54 11.56 14.72
CA ALA A 342 -16.04 12.66 15.54
C ALA A 342 -14.87 13.55 15.96
N ASP A 343 -14.98 14.87 15.77
CA ASP A 343 -13.95 15.81 16.21
C ASP A 343 -13.73 15.73 17.73
N ARG A 344 -12.48 15.51 18.12
CA ARG A 344 -12.04 15.43 19.53
C ARG A 344 -11.22 16.65 19.95
N GLY A 345 -10.87 17.54 19.02
CA GLY A 345 -9.99 18.69 19.29
C GLY A 345 -8.55 18.35 19.68
N VAL A 346 -8.18 17.06 19.65
CA VAL A 346 -6.85 16.54 19.99
C VAL A 346 -6.46 15.43 19.01
N ALA A 347 -5.16 15.11 18.94
CA ALA A 347 -4.69 13.96 18.18
C ALA A 347 -5.43 12.68 18.60
N PRO A 348 -5.86 11.86 17.63
CA PRO A 348 -6.56 10.64 17.95
C PRO A 348 -5.65 9.64 18.66
N VAL A 349 -6.25 8.91 19.59
CA VAL A 349 -5.65 7.73 20.22
C VAL A 349 -6.35 6.52 19.64
N LEU A 350 -5.55 5.52 19.24
CA LEU A 350 -6.01 4.22 18.77
C LEU A 350 -6.98 3.59 19.79
N ASP A 351 -8.23 3.34 19.38
CA ASP A 351 -9.17 2.52 20.16
C ASP A 351 -9.04 1.07 19.70
N ASP A 352 -8.04 0.40 20.25
CA ASP A 352 -7.70 -0.98 19.93
C ASP A 352 -8.62 -1.97 20.66
N SER A 353 -9.90 -1.62 20.86
CA SER A 353 -10.89 -2.52 21.41
C SER A 353 -11.61 -3.32 20.32
N VAL A 354 -11.92 -4.58 20.64
CA VAL A 354 -12.78 -5.43 19.79
C VAL A 354 -14.14 -4.76 19.53
N ALA A 355 -14.67 -4.02 20.51
CA ALA A 355 -15.97 -3.34 20.38
C ALA A 355 -15.94 -2.25 19.31
N ALA A 356 -14.94 -1.37 19.35
CA ALA A 356 -14.77 -0.29 18.38
C ALA A 356 -14.51 -0.83 16.96
N ALA A 357 -13.64 -1.84 16.83
CA ALA A 357 -13.40 -2.48 15.54
C ALA A 357 -14.67 -3.11 14.95
N ARG A 358 -15.47 -3.82 15.76
CA ARG A 358 -16.73 -4.42 15.31
C ARG A 358 -17.78 -3.36 14.92
N GLU A 359 -17.79 -2.21 15.58
CA GLU A 359 -18.67 -1.10 15.20
C GLU A 359 -18.31 -0.56 13.82
N MET A 360 -17.03 -0.36 13.56
CA MET A 360 -16.52 0.06 12.27
C MET A 360 -16.86 -0.93 11.16
N VAL A 361 -16.63 -2.24 11.39
CA VAL A 361 -17.01 -3.31 10.45
C VAL A 361 -18.49 -3.23 10.11
N ARG A 362 -19.37 -3.12 11.14
CA ARG A 362 -20.83 -2.99 10.92
C ARG A 362 -21.19 -1.75 10.09
N TRP A 363 -20.56 -0.62 10.35
CA TRP A 363 -20.83 0.63 9.64
C TRP A 363 -20.54 0.48 8.14
N TYR A 364 -19.41 -0.14 7.78
CA TYR A 364 -19.03 -0.40 6.39
C TYR A 364 -19.88 -1.49 5.73
N HIS A 365 -20.23 -2.55 6.46
CA HIS A 365 -21.13 -3.59 5.96
C HIS A 365 -22.52 -3.04 5.59
N GLN A 366 -23.07 -2.11 6.38
CA GLN A 366 -24.34 -1.44 6.06
C GLN A 366 -24.30 -0.63 4.75
N ARG A 367 -23.10 -0.38 4.22
CA ARG A 367 -22.86 0.33 2.95
C ARG A 367 -22.42 -0.60 1.82
N GLY A 368 -22.46 -1.91 2.05
CA GLY A 368 -22.11 -2.94 1.06
C GLY A 368 -20.60 -3.09 0.82
N ALA A 369 -19.77 -2.65 1.76
CA ALA A 369 -18.34 -2.89 1.70
C ALA A 369 -17.99 -4.31 2.16
N LEU A 370 -16.84 -4.82 1.69
CA LEU A 370 -16.11 -5.89 2.37
C LEU A 370 -15.04 -5.29 3.26
N VAL A 371 -14.81 -5.90 4.41
CA VAL A 371 -13.79 -5.47 5.37
C VAL A 371 -12.76 -6.58 5.59
N GLN A 372 -11.48 -6.23 5.49
CA GLN A 372 -10.35 -7.11 5.69
C GLN A 372 -9.70 -6.84 7.05
N TYR A 373 -9.42 -7.88 7.82
CA TYR A 373 -8.53 -7.78 8.98
C TYR A 373 -7.08 -7.76 8.50
N ASN A 374 -6.44 -6.59 8.54
CA ASN A 374 -5.05 -6.43 8.12
C ASN A 374 -4.13 -7.06 9.15
N HIS A 375 -3.13 -7.77 8.65
CA HIS A 375 -2.01 -8.36 9.40
C HIS A 375 -2.36 -8.68 10.87
N PRO A 376 -3.37 -9.53 11.13
CA PRO A 376 -3.95 -9.67 12.46
C PRO A 376 -2.91 -10.16 13.48
N PRO A 377 -3.11 -9.87 14.77
CA PRO A 377 -2.32 -10.45 15.84
C PRO A 377 -2.34 -11.99 15.78
N ILE A 378 -1.24 -12.64 16.16
CA ILE A 378 -1.16 -14.10 16.25
C ILE A 378 -1.86 -14.56 17.55
N ASP A 379 -3.17 -14.35 17.61
CA ASP A 379 -4.04 -14.72 18.73
C ASP A 379 -5.29 -15.45 18.23
N ALA A 380 -5.21 -16.78 18.27
CA ALA A 380 -6.30 -17.66 17.89
C ALA A 380 -7.53 -17.56 18.82
N ALA A 381 -7.31 -17.25 20.10
CA ALA A 381 -8.41 -17.13 21.06
C ALA A 381 -9.24 -15.88 20.78
N GLU A 382 -8.60 -14.72 20.57
CA GLU A 382 -9.30 -13.50 20.16
C GLU A 382 -9.98 -13.69 18.81
N LEU A 383 -9.31 -14.28 17.81
CA LEU A 383 -9.90 -14.50 16.49
C LEU A 383 -11.20 -15.31 16.58
N VAL A 384 -11.19 -16.42 17.33
CA VAL A 384 -12.38 -17.28 17.48
C VAL A 384 -13.46 -16.57 18.30
N ALA A 385 -13.12 -16.00 19.46
CA ALA A 385 -14.09 -15.36 20.36
C ALA A 385 -14.74 -14.12 19.74
N SER A 386 -13.98 -13.33 18.98
CA SER A 386 -14.49 -12.14 18.29
C SER A 386 -15.15 -12.46 16.95
N ARG A 387 -15.06 -13.71 16.48
CA ARG A 387 -15.40 -14.14 15.11
C ARG A 387 -14.69 -13.29 14.05
N ALA A 388 -13.38 -13.13 14.21
CA ALA A 388 -12.53 -12.29 13.37
C ALA A 388 -13.05 -10.85 13.23
N LEU A 389 -13.58 -10.29 14.32
CA LEU A 389 -14.21 -8.97 14.37
C LEU A 389 -15.44 -8.81 13.44
N GLY A 390 -15.91 -9.89 12.81
CA GLY A 390 -16.91 -9.85 11.75
C GLY A 390 -16.36 -9.49 10.36
N CYS A 391 -15.04 -9.49 10.15
CA CYS A 391 -14.44 -9.22 8.84
C CYS A 391 -14.76 -10.32 7.81
N ASP A 392 -14.65 -9.97 6.53
CA ASP A 392 -14.87 -10.87 5.39
C ASP A 392 -13.55 -11.47 4.85
N LEU A 393 -12.46 -10.72 5.00
CA LEU A 393 -11.12 -11.09 4.54
C LEU A 393 -10.09 -11.02 5.67
N MET A 394 -8.95 -11.66 5.45
CA MET A 394 -7.82 -11.65 6.37
C MET A 394 -6.51 -11.74 5.59
N GLU A 395 -5.55 -10.89 5.94
CA GLU A 395 -4.20 -11.04 5.41
C GLU A 395 -3.50 -12.25 6.04
N THR A 396 -2.98 -13.12 5.19
CA THR A 396 -2.38 -14.40 5.62
C THR A 396 -0.91 -14.55 5.24
N VAL A 397 -0.43 -13.73 4.30
CA VAL A 397 0.94 -13.79 3.77
C VAL A 397 1.58 -12.40 3.79
N ASP A 398 2.76 -12.30 4.39
CA ASP A 398 3.53 -11.06 4.53
C ASP A 398 4.52 -10.81 3.38
N PRO A 399 4.87 -9.54 3.12
CA PRO A 399 6.01 -9.21 2.28
C PRO A 399 7.31 -9.68 2.93
N GLY A 400 8.25 -10.19 2.12
CA GLY A 400 9.60 -10.56 2.59
C GLY A 400 9.76 -12.04 2.98
N GLY A 401 8.80 -12.90 2.63
CA GLY A 401 8.99 -14.35 2.68
C GLY A 401 9.28 -14.90 4.08
N VAL A 402 8.99 -14.14 5.15
CA VAL A 402 9.30 -14.53 6.52
C VAL A 402 8.48 -15.76 6.87
N SER A 403 9.14 -16.91 6.76
CA SER A 403 8.52 -18.23 6.85
C SER A 403 7.78 -18.43 8.17
N THR A 404 8.18 -17.78 9.27
CA THR A 404 7.52 -17.96 10.57
C THR A 404 6.19 -17.21 10.70
N ILE A 405 6.15 -15.90 10.45
CA ILE A 405 4.90 -15.12 10.60
C ILE A 405 3.86 -15.57 9.58
N THR A 406 4.27 -15.78 8.32
CA THR A 406 3.36 -16.31 7.29
C THR A 406 2.81 -17.68 7.70
N ARG A 407 3.64 -18.61 8.22
CA ARG A 407 3.15 -19.89 8.75
C ARG A 407 2.19 -19.70 9.92
N GLN A 408 2.49 -18.81 10.86
CA GLN A 408 1.62 -18.52 12.00
C GLN A 408 0.26 -17.94 11.56
N ARG A 409 0.23 -17.09 10.54
CA ARG A 409 -1.02 -16.54 9.99
C ARG A 409 -1.81 -17.57 9.18
N LEU A 410 -1.14 -18.46 8.45
CA LEU A 410 -1.79 -19.61 7.83
C LEU A 410 -2.36 -20.57 8.89
N ASP A 411 -1.66 -20.80 10.00
CA ASP A 411 -2.18 -21.58 11.13
C ASP A 411 -3.42 -20.91 11.75
N LEU A 412 -3.40 -19.59 11.88
CA LEU A 412 -4.53 -18.79 12.34
C LEU A 412 -5.72 -18.85 11.36
N PHE A 413 -5.45 -18.86 10.05
CA PHE A 413 -6.46 -19.05 9.01
C PHE A 413 -7.07 -20.46 9.05
N ASP A 414 -6.25 -21.50 9.31
CA ASP A 414 -6.72 -22.87 9.51
C ASP A 414 -7.59 -23.01 10.78
N VAL A 415 -7.29 -22.23 11.83
CA VAL A 415 -8.15 -22.11 13.02
C VAL A 415 -9.48 -21.45 12.68
N ALA A 416 -9.48 -20.36 11.89
CA ALA A 416 -10.71 -19.73 11.41
C ALA A 416 -11.57 -20.72 10.61
N ALA A 417 -10.96 -21.43 9.65
CA ALA A 417 -11.63 -22.43 8.83
C ALA A 417 -12.22 -23.58 9.67
N ARG A 418 -11.51 -24.05 10.72
CA ARG A 418 -12.00 -25.07 11.66
C ARG A 418 -13.27 -24.64 12.41
N ASN A 419 -13.38 -23.35 12.70
CA ASN A 419 -14.49 -22.77 13.45
C ASN A 419 -15.60 -22.19 12.57
N ALA A 420 -15.62 -22.53 11.27
CA ALA A 420 -16.58 -22.01 10.29
C ALA A 420 -16.61 -20.46 10.25
N LEU A 421 -15.44 -19.83 10.39
CA LEU A 421 -15.23 -18.42 10.08
C LEU A 421 -14.80 -18.33 8.62
N PHE A 422 -15.75 -18.04 7.72
CA PHE A 422 -15.56 -18.08 6.26
C PHE A 422 -14.84 -16.82 5.73
N LEU A 423 -13.57 -16.67 6.11
CA LEU A 423 -12.70 -15.57 5.66
C LEU A 423 -12.10 -15.86 4.28
N THR A 424 -11.90 -14.80 3.48
CA THR A 424 -11.04 -14.86 2.28
C THR A 424 -9.62 -14.49 2.66
N ALA A 425 -8.68 -15.42 2.45
CA ALA A 425 -7.25 -15.14 2.56
C ALA A 425 -6.78 -14.19 1.45
N THR A 426 -6.05 -13.16 1.85
CA THR A 426 -5.36 -12.20 0.97
C THR A 426 -3.87 -12.09 1.33
N SER A 427 -3.09 -11.45 0.46
CA SER A 427 -1.70 -11.11 0.69
C SER A 427 -1.54 -9.65 1.13
N ARG A 428 -0.54 -9.41 1.97
CA ARG A 428 -0.13 -8.09 2.41
C ARG A 428 0.94 -7.53 1.47
N ASN A 429 0.68 -6.37 0.88
CA ASN A 429 1.73 -5.56 0.24
C ASN A 429 2.19 -4.48 1.24
N ASP A 430 1.23 -3.73 1.79
CA ASP A 430 1.40 -2.73 2.85
C ASP A 430 2.61 -1.81 2.60
N ASP A 431 2.71 -1.37 1.36
CA ASP A 431 3.86 -0.62 0.90
C ASP A 431 3.64 0.88 1.11
N HIS A 432 4.49 1.48 1.94
CA HIS A 432 4.48 2.92 2.26
C HIS A 432 5.51 3.73 1.47
N ALA A 433 6.30 3.09 0.60
CA ALA A 433 7.46 3.71 -0.07
C ALA A 433 7.29 3.91 -1.58
N GLY A 434 6.51 3.06 -2.25
CA GLY A 434 6.42 2.99 -3.70
C GLY A 434 7.66 2.39 -4.37
N ARG A 435 8.34 1.45 -3.72
CA ARG A 435 9.64 0.92 -4.16
C ARG A 435 9.79 -0.59 -3.98
N ASP A 436 10.68 -1.16 -4.78
CA ASP A 436 11.28 -2.47 -4.58
C ASP A 436 10.31 -3.67 -4.60
N TRP A 437 9.14 -3.54 -5.24
CA TRP A 437 8.20 -4.67 -5.36
C TRP A 437 8.83 -5.85 -6.11
N THR A 438 9.71 -5.58 -7.08
CA THR A 438 10.39 -6.63 -7.86
C THR A 438 11.43 -7.43 -7.07
N THR A 439 11.93 -6.88 -5.96
CA THR A 439 12.99 -7.52 -5.14
C THR A 439 12.47 -8.05 -3.82
N LYS A 440 11.28 -7.60 -3.38
CA LYS A 440 10.59 -8.16 -2.22
C LYS A 440 10.01 -9.54 -2.57
N ASP A 441 10.01 -10.46 -1.59
CA ASP A 441 9.26 -11.71 -1.69
C ASP A 441 7.77 -11.42 -1.43
N LEU A 442 7.11 -10.89 -2.47
CA LEU A 442 5.71 -10.51 -2.46
C LEU A 442 4.83 -11.62 -3.03
N PHE A 443 3.67 -11.77 -2.40
CA PHE A 443 2.55 -12.50 -2.94
C PHE A 443 1.52 -11.51 -3.49
N GLN A 444 1.00 -11.80 -4.67
CA GLN A 444 -0.17 -11.12 -5.21
C GLN A 444 -1.43 -11.85 -4.77
N THR A 445 -2.50 -11.08 -4.57
CA THR A 445 -3.84 -11.64 -4.43
C THR A 445 -4.47 -11.70 -5.81
N SER A 446 -4.75 -12.89 -6.31
CA SER A 446 -5.29 -13.13 -7.64
C SER A 446 -6.72 -13.64 -7.56
N ALA A 447 -7.64 -13.01 -8.30
CA ALA A 447 -9.05 -13.35 -8.27
C ALA A 447 -9.55 -13.92 -9.61
N TRP A 448 -10.34 -14.99 -9.55
CA TRP A 448 -11.13 -15.48 -10.68
C TRP A 448 -12.35 -14.57 -10.91
N SER A 449 -12.11 -13.47 -11.61
CA SER A 449 -13.11 -12.41 -11.84
C SER A 449 -13.59 -12.36 -13.29
N ARG A 450 -14.77 -11.75 -13.50
CA ARG A 450 -15.33 -11.50 -14.84
C ARG A 450 -14.66 -10.29 -15.50
N SER A 451 -14.18 -9.34 -14.70
CA SER A 451 -13.49 -8.14 -15.17
C SER A 451 -12.62 -7.54 -14.07
N ARG A 452 -11.92 -6.45 -14.40
CA ARG A 452 -11.13 -5.65 -13.44
C ARG A 452 -11.96 -4.59 -12.69
N ARG A 453 -13.28 -4.55 -12.88
CA ARG A 453 -14.16 -3.57 -12.21
C ARG A 453 -14.34 -3.91 -10.74
N ALA A 454 -14.44 -2.90 -9.89
CA ALA A 454 -14.66 -3.04 -8.44
C ALA A 454 -15.76 -4.05 -8.12
N ARG A 455 -16.94 -3.91 -8.72
CA ARG A 455 -18.09 -4.81 -8.50
C ARG A 455 -17.77 -6.29 -8.71
N ASP A 456 -17.08 -6.64 -9.80
CA ASP A 456 -16.77 -8.04 -10.12
C ASP A 456 -15.67 -8.59 -9.21
N LEU A 457 -14.69 -7.76 -8.85
CA LEU A 457 -13.61 -8.15 -7.93
C LEU A 457 -14.12 -8.31 -6.50
N ILE A 458 -14.94 -7.37 -6.00
CA ILE A 458 -15.63 -7.47 -4.71
C ILE A 458 -16.48 -8.75 -4.67
N ALA A 459 -17.23 -9.05 -5.73
CA ALA A 459 -17.99 -10.30 -5.78
C ALA A 459 -17.10 -11.55 -5.73
N ALA A 460 -15.94 -11.54 -6.40
CA ALA A 460 -14.98 -12.64 -6.34
C ALA A 460 -14.33 -12.78 -4.95
N LEU A 461 -13.97 -11.67 -4.32
CA LEU A 461 -13.44 -11.60 -2.95
C LEU A 461 -14.46 -12.12 -1.92
N ALA A 462 -15.71 -11.68 -2.00
CA ALA A 462 -16.80 -12.14 -1.12
C ALA A 462 -17.06 -13.65 -1.25
N ALA A 463 -16.93 -14.18 -2.46
CA ALA A 463 -17.08 -15.60 -2.75
C ALA A 463 -15.83 -16.44 -2.41
N GLY A 464 -14.70 -15.79 -2.09
CA GLY A 464 -13.41 -16.47 -1.89
C GLY A 464 -12.83 -17.12 -3.15
N HIS A 465 -13.23 -16.65 -4.33
CA HIS A 465 -12.70 -17.11 -5.62
C HIS A 465 -11.30 -16.53 -5.88
N VAL A 466 -10.42 -16.69 -4.90
CA VAL A 466 -9.15 -15.98 -4.77
C VAL A 466 -8.07 -17.00 -4.40
N PHE A 467 -6.89 -16.78 -4.95
CA PHE A 467 -5.67 -17.49 -4.56
C PHE A 467 -4.52 -16.49 -4.44
N LEU A 468 -3.49 -16.88 -3.72
CA LEU A 468 -2.26 -16.11 -3.53
C LEU A 468 -1.18 -16.75 -4.37
N ASN A 469 -0.41 -15.96 -5.12
CA ASN A 469 0.71 -16.47 -5.91
C ASN A 469 1.93 -15.55 -5.77
N HIS A 470 3.12 -16.16 -5.71
CA HIS A 470 4.37 -15.45 -5.56
C HIS A 470 4.66 -14.67 -6.82
N GLN A 471 4.76 -13.35 -6.68
CA GLN A 471 4.85 -12.39 -7.79
C GLN A 471 6.04 -12.61 -8.72
N ARG A 472 7.15 -13.14 -8.19
CA ARG A 472 8.41 -13.37 -8.92
C ARG A 472 8.61 -14.83 -9.31
N LEU A 473 8.42 -15.75 -8.36
CA LEU A 473 8.74 -17.17 -8.55
C LEU A 473 7.63 -17.94 -9.28
N TRP A 474 6.38 -17.46 -9.22
CA TRP A 474 5.23 -18.13 -9.81
C TRP A 474 4.18 -17.13 -10.29
N ARG A 475 4.64 -16.16 -11.10
CA ARG A 475 3.84 -15.03 -11.58
C ARG A 475 2.61 -15.46 -12.37
N ASP A 476 2.77 -16.42 -13.28
CA ASP A 476 1.70 -16.93 -14.14
C ASP A 476 0.99 -18.16 -13.51
N GLY A 477 1.35 -18.49 -12.27
CA GLY A 477 0.77 -19.56 -11.51
C GLY A 477 -0.70 -19.32 -11.18
N ALA A 478 -1.48 -20.39 -11.14
CA ALA A 478 -2.89 -20.33 -10.79
C ALA A 478 -3.32 -21.54 -9.97
N LEU A 479 -4.24 -21.31 -9.02
CA LEU A 479 -4.89 -22.33 -8.21
C LEU A 479 -6.41 -22.22 -8.33
N ASP A 480 -7.09 -23.37 -8.36
CA ASP A 480 -8.55 -23.43 -8.29
C ASP A 480 -9.01 -24.78 -7.71
N LEU A 481 -10.24 -24.81 -7.19
CA LEU A 481 -10.92 -26.00 -6.70
C LEU A 481 -12.30 -26.07 -7.36
N LEU A 482 -12.60 -27.16 -8.05
CA LEU A 482 -13.88 -27.35 -8.73
C LEU A 482 -14.68 -28.48 -8.11
N VAL A 483 -16.00 -28.35 -8.10
CA VAL A 483 -16.97 -29.40 -7.79
C VAL A 483 -18.03 -29.35 -8.88
N ASP A 484 -18.40 -30.51 -9.43
CA ASP A 484 -19.31 -30.63 -10.59
C ASP A 484 -18.92 -29.73 -11.77
N GLY A 485 -17.61 -29.61 -12.04
CA GLY A 485 -17.06 -28.75 -13.08
C GLY A 485 -17.30 -27.24 -12.86
N ARG A 486 -17.69 -26.81 -11.67
CA ARG A 486 -17.87 -25.40 -11.29
C ARG A 486 -16.90 -25.01 -10.18
N ARG A 487 -16.49 -23.75 -10.18
CA ARG A 487 -15.63 -23.19 -9.13
C ARG A 487 -16.30 -23.29 -7.76
N ALA A 488 -15.64 -24.01 -6.87
CA ALA A 488 -16.01 -24.23 -5.48
C ALA A 488 -14.96 -23.68 -4.49
N MET A 489 -13.78 -23.24 -4.97
CA MET A 489 -12.79 -22.56 -4.13
C MET A 489 -13.43 -21.36 -3.41
N GLY A 490 -13.28 -21.31 -2.09
CA GLY A 490 -13.90 -20.29 -1.24
C GLY A 490 -15.35 -20.55 -0.84
N GLN A 491 -15.97 -21.63 -1.34
CA GLN A 491 -17.39 -21.93 -1.15
C GLN A 491 -17.66 -23.02 -0.11
N VAL A 492 -18.89 -23.07 0.37
CA VAL A 492 -19.40 -23.98 1.39
C VAL A 492 -20.50 -24.84 0.78
N ILE A 493 -20.28 -26.14 0.80
CA ILE A 493 -21.21 -27.17 0.37
C ILE A 493 -21.85 -27.76 1.62
N ARG A 494 -23.16 -27.56 1.77
CA ARG A 494 -23.97 -28.27 2.77
C ARG A 494 -24.63 -29.46 2.10
N THR A 495 -24.43 -30.66 2.65
CA THR A 495 -24.96 -31.89 2.06
C THR A 495 -25.04 -33.03 3.07
N ASP A 496 -25.95 -33.96 2.83
CA ASP A 496 -26.00 -35.24 3.53
C ASP A 496 -25.02 -36.28 2.96
N ALA A 497 -24.53 -36.07 1.73
CA ALA A 497 -23.58 -36.96 1.09
C ALA A 497 -22.34 -37.18 1.98
N ALA A 498 -21.84 -38.42 2.01
CA ALA A 498 -20.69 -38.77 2.84
C ALA A 498 -19.38 -38.14 2.31
N TYR A 499 -19.33 -37.78 1.03
CA TYR A 499 -18.18 -37.17 0.37
C TYR A 499 -18.61 -36.32 -0.84
N ALA A 500 -17.70 -35.47 -1.32
CA ALA A 500 -17.82 -34.77 -2.59
C ALA A 500 -16.54 -34.97 -3.44
N PRO A 501 -16.66 -35.18 -4.77
CA PRO A 501 -15.52 -35.13 -5.67
C PRO A 501 -15.07 -33.67 -5.87
N VAL A 502 -13.79 -33.41 -5.66
CA VAL A 502 -13.15 -32.12 -5.87
C VAL A 502 -12.07 -32.28 -6.93
N GLU A 503 -12.09 -31.45 -7.96
CA GLU A 503 -11.02 -31.36 -8.95
C GLU A 503 -10.07 -30.23 -8.54
N ILE A 504 -8.80 -30.56 -8.33
CA ILE A 504 -7.77 -29.62 -7.88
C ILE A 504 -6.97 -29.15 -9.09
N PHE A 505 -6.92 -27.83 -9.28
CA PHE A 505 -6.17 -27.21 -10.37
C PHE A 505 -4.95 -26.47 -9.83
N ALA A 506 -3.79 -26.76 -10.40
CA ALA A 506 -2.55 -26.02 -10.19
C ALA A 506 -1.80 -25.93 -11.53
N ASP A 507 -1.51 -24.71 -11.99
CA ASP A 507 -1.00 -24.47 -13.34
C ASP A 507 0.35 -23.74 -13.34
N HIS A 508 1.12 -23.90 -14.42
CA HIS A 508 2.46 -23.31 -14.60
C HIS A 508 3.42 -23.60 -13.43
N LEU A 509 3.28 -24.75 -12.77
CA LEU A 509 4.16 -25.15 -11.68
C LEU A 509 5.61 -25.26 -12.18
N PRO A 510 6.60 -24.68 -11.47
CA PRO A 510 8.01 -24.86 -11.78
C PRO A 510 8.43 -26.33 -11.73
N VAL A 511 9.51 -26.67 -12.45
CA VAL A 511 10.07 -28.03 -12.40
C VAL A 511 10.47 -28.39 -10.97
N GLY A 512 10.08 -29.59 -10.54
CA GLY A 512 10.35 -30.07 -9.17
C GLY A 512 9.44 -29.47 -8.10
N ALA A 513 8.48 -28.61 -8.46
CA ALA A 513 7.49 -28.12 -7.52
C ALA A 513 6.58 -29.24 -6.98
N ARG A 514 5.96 -28.94 -5.84
CA ARG A 514 5.03 -29.81 -5.12
C ARG A 514 3.77 -29.03 -4.78
N VAL A 515 2.62 -29.71 -4.80
CA VAL A 515 1.34 -29.19 -4.31
C VAL A 515 0.91 -30.04 -3.12
N ASP A 516 0.71 -29.41 -1.98
CA ASP A 516 0.14 -30.03 -0.80
C ASP A 516 -1.36 -29.81 -0.75
N VAL A 517 -2.11 -30.91 -0.74
CA VAL A 517 -3.54 -30.89 -0.44
C VAL A 517 -3.70 -30.91 1.07
N VAL A 518 -4.27 -29.84 1.60
CA VAL A 518 -4.49 -29.65 3.03
C VAL A 518 -5.96 -29.92 3.34
N VAL A 519 -6.22 -30.96 4.12
CA VAL A 519 -7.57 -31.31 4.58
C VAL A 519 -7.66 -31.03 6.07
N GLY A 520 -8.61 -30.18 6.47
CA GLY A 520 -8.81 -29.79 7.86
C GLY A 520 -10.17 -30.17 8.43
N VAL A 521 -10.21 -30.36 9.74
CA VAL A 521 -11.45 -30.53 10.50
C VAL A 521 -12.21 -29.20 10.55
N CYS A 522 -13.52 -29.22 10.31
CA CYS A 522 -14.43 -28.11 10.60
C CYS A 522 -15.47 -28.57 11.63
N ASP A 523 -15.08 -28.58 12.91
CA ASP A 523 -15.91 -29.07 14.02
C ASP A 523 -16.71 -27.96 14.72
N ARG A 524 -16.40 -26.69 14.44
CA ARG A 524 -17.05 -25.51 15.04
C ARG A 524 -16.91 -25.44 16.56
N GLY A 525 -15.97 -26.17 17.15
CA GLY A 525 -15.90 -26.39 18.59
C GLY A 525 -15.37 -25.21 19.41
N GLY A 526 -15.04 -24.08 18.79
CA GLY A 526 -14.33 -22.97 19.44
C GLY A 526 -12.84 -23.25 19.65
N ALA A 527 -12.27 -24.23 18.91
CA ALA A 527 -10.89 -24.64 19.10
C ALA A 527 -9.91 -23.56 18.63
N THR A 528 -8.87 -23.30 19.43
CA THR A 528 -7.83 -22.29 19.14
C THR A 528 -6.57 -22.90 18.49
N SER A 529 -6.64 -24.17 18.09
CA SER A 529 -5.59 -24.88 17.36
C SER A 529 -6.14 -25.46 16.07
N ARG A 530 -5.31 -25.48 15.03
CA ARG A 530 -5.64 -26.14 13.77
C ARG A 530 -5.66 -27.66 13.93
N SER A 531 -6.39 -28.35 13.07
CA SER A 531 -6.38 -29.80 12.93
C SER A 531 -6.43 -30.14 11.46
N ILE A 532 -5.27 -30.43 10.87
CA ILE A 532 -5.08 -30.61 9.43
C ILE A 532 -4.19 -31.80 9.11
N GLU A 533 -4.42 -32.38 7.94
CA GLU A 533 -3.59 -33.39 7.30
C GLU A 533 -3.08 -32.83 5.97
N ARG A 534 -1.84 -33.18 5.60
CA ARG A 534 -1.24 -32.77 4.32
C ARG A 534 -0.94 -34.00 3.48
N GLN A 535 -1.37 -33.96 2.22
CA GLN A 535 -1.04 -34.96 1.22
C GLN A 535 -0.24 -34.32 0.08
N PRO A 536 1.05 -34.66 -0.10
CA PRO A 536 1.89 -34.09 -1.13
C PRO A 536 1.65 -34.73 -2.50
N PHE A 537 1.61 -33.92 -3.55
CA PHE A 537 1.57 -34.34 -4.95
C PHE A 537 2.68 -33.64 -5.75
N PRO A 538 3.41 -34.37 -6.62
CA PRO A 538 4.41 -33.76 -7.48
C PRO A 538 3.74 -32.91 -8.56
N ALA A 539 4.45 -31.89 -9.08
CA ALA A 539 3.95 -31.07 -10.20
C ALA A 539 3.54 -31.90 -11.44
N THR A 540 4.13 -33.08 -11.64
CA THR A 540 3.77 -34.00 -12.73
C THR A 540 2.35 -34.53 -12.63
N ALA A 541 1.72 -34.51 -11.44
CA ALA A 541 0.31 -34.88 -11.26
C ALA A 541 -0.66 -33.85 -11.88
N PHE A 542 -0.16 -32.66 -12.24
CA PHE A 542 -0.92 -31.56 -12.87
C PHE A 542 -0.42 -31.26 -14.29
N ALA A 543 0.46 -32.11 -14.83
CA ALA A 543 1.04 -31.91 -16.16
C ALA A 543 -0.05 -31.95 -17.25
N GLY A 544 0.11 -31.15 -18.31
CA GLY A 544 -0.86 -31.07 -19.40
C GLY A 544 -2.12 -30.24 -19.07
N GLY A 545 -2.17 -29.58 -17.91
CA GLY A 545 -3.31 -28.77 -17.48
C GLY A 545 -4.49 -29.61 -16.97
N GLU A 546 -4.25 -30.88 -16.66
CA GLU A 546 -5.24 -31.78 -16.07
C GLU A 546 -5.46 -31.43 -14.60
N ALA A 547 -6.72 -31.51 -14.15
CA ALA A 547 -7.05 -31.34 -12.74
C ALA A 547 -6.85 -32.68 -12.01
N LEU A 548 -6.30 -32.63 -10.81
CA LEU A 548 -6.15 -33.80 -9.95
C LEU A 548 -7.50 -34.12 -9.29
N PRO A 549 -8.11 -35.29 -9.56
CA PRO A 549 -9.31 -35.70 -8.85
C PRO A 549 -8.99 -36.02 -7.39
N PHE A 550 -9.78 -35.49 -6.48
CA PHE A 550 -9.66 -35.69 -5.04
C PHE A 550 -11.02 -35.99 -4.43
N ARG A 551 -11.07 -36.91 -3.47
CA ARG A 551 -12.28 -37.23 -2.72
C ARG A 551 -12.22 -36.54 -1.36
N LEU A 552 -13.10 -35.56 -1.15
CA LEU A 552 -13.24 -34.91 0.16
C LEU A 552 -14.36 -35.60 0.94
N ASP A 553 -14.02 -36.37 1.96
CA ASP A 553 -15.01 -36.94 2.88
C ASP A 553 -15.56 -35.85 3.82
N ARG A 554 -16.87 -35.86 4.08
CA ARG A 554 -17.56 -34.86 4.90
C ARG A 554 -17.28 -35.05 6.39
N ALA A 555 -17.37 -36.28 6.88
CA ALA A 555 -17.39 -36.61 8.31
C ALA A 555 -18.35 -35.67 9.09
N SER A 556 -17.92 -35.12 10.22
CA SER A 556 -18.65 -34.09 10.99
C SER A 556 -18.54 -32.67 10.40
N GLY A 557 -17.78 -32.50 9.33
CA GLY A 557 -17.37 -31.23 8.72
C GLY A 557 -15.88 -31.25 8.39
N ARG A 558 -15.55 -30.91 7.14
CA ARG A 558 -14.18 -30.80 6.64
C ARG A 558 -14.02 -29.60 5.72
N TYR A 559 -12.79 -29.16 5.55
CA TYR A 559 -12.41 -28.23 4.49
C TYR A 559 -11.16 -28.72 3.76
N LEU A 560 -11.00 -28.28 2.52
CA LEU A 560 -9.85 -28.57 1.66
C LEU A 560 -9.30 -27.28 1.08
N ARG A 561 -7.99 -27.08 1.18
CA ARG A 561 -7.23 -26.04 0.45
C ARG A 561 -5.93 -26.61 -0.09
N VAL A 562 -5.22 -25.84 -0.91
CA VAL A 562 -3.93 -26.25 -1.46
C VAL A 562 -2.82 -25.24 -1.24
N GLU A 563 -1.60 -25.76 -1.06
CA GLU A 563 -0.36 -25.00 -0.90
C GLU A 563 0.62 -25.45 -1.99
N ALA A 564 1.18 -24.54 -2.78
CA ALA A 564 2.21 -24.85 -3.79
C ALA A 564 3.59 -24.43 -3.28
N TYR A 565 4.59 -25.29 -3.48
CA TYR A 565 5.97 -25.08 -3.06
C TYR A 565 6.94 -25.39 -4.21
N ALA A 566 8.02 -24.64 -4.28
CA ALA A 566 9.14 -24.93 -5.17
C ALA A 566 9.91 -26.17 -4.68
N ALA A 567 10.86 -26.63 -5.49
CA ALA A 567 11.70 -27.79 -5.18
C ALA A 567 12.56 -27.60 -3.90
N ASP A 568 12.86 -26.35 -3.55
CA ASP A 568 13.59 -25.95 -2.34
C ASP A 568 12.67 -25.60 -1.16
N GLU A 569 11.39 -26.00 -1.23
CA GLU A 569 10.35 -25.71 -0.24
C GLU A 569 9.95 -24.24 -0.11
N THR A 570 10.44 -23.35 -1.00
CA THR A 570 9.98 -21.96 -1.03
C THR A 570 8.48 -21.92 -1.38
N PRO A 571 7.63 -21.24 -0.59
CA PRO A 571 6.22 -21.13 -0.92
C PRO A 571 6.00 -20.40 -2.24
N LEU A 572 5.13 -20.95 -3.09
CA LEU A 572 4.76 -20.38 -4.38
C LEU A 572 3.33 -19.84 -4.37
N GLY A 573 2.40 -20.49 -3.68
CA GLY A 573 1.02 -20.01 -3.64
C GLY A 573 0.09 -20.78 -2.71
N PHE A 574 -1.07 -20.19 -2.43
CA PHE A 574 -2.06 -20.69 -1.48
C PHE A 574 -3.47 -20.48 -2.01
N SER A 575 -4.35 -21.48 -1.90
CA SER A 575 -5.76 -21.33 -2.24
C SER A 575 -6.62 -20.95 -1.03
N ASN A 576 -7.78 -20.36 -1.29
CA ASN A 576 -8.87 -20.39 -0.32
C ASN A 576 -9.49 -21.80 -0.23
N PRO A 577 -10.11 -22.18 0.90
CA PRO A 577 -10.65 -23.52 1.06
C PRO A 577 -12.02 -23.68 0.41
N VAL A 578 -12.39 -24.93 0.09
CA VAL A 578 -13.78 -25.36 -0.05
C VAL A 578 -14.18 -26.09 1.23
N TRP A 579 -15.38 -25.83 1.75
CA TRP A 579 -15.92 -26.53 2.92
C TRP A 579 -16.97 -27.55 2.49
N LEU A 580 -16.94 -28.72 3.12
CA LEU A 580 -17.96 -29.76 3.01
C LEU A 580 -18.54 -30.03 4.39
N LEU A 581 -19.75 -29.54 4.63
CA LEU A 581 -20.40 -29.51 5.94
C LEU A 581 -21.70 -30.32 5.93
N PRO A 582 -22.14 -30.85 7.08
CA PRO A 582 -23.47 -31.42 7.22
C PRO A 582 -24.56 -30.43 6.78
N ASP A 583 -25.65 -30.93 6.23
CA ASP A 583 -26.80 -30.09 5.93
C ASP A 583 -27.63 -29.82 7.20
N ASP A 584 -27.10 -28.96 8.07
CA ASP A 584 -27.74 -28.53 9.30
C ASP A 584 -27.81 -26.99 9.40
N ASP A 585 -28.87 -26.45 10.02
CA ASP A 585 -29.08 -25.01 10.14
C ASP A 585 -28.28 -24.36 11.29
N THR A 586 -27.26 -25.05 11.81
CA THR A 586 -26.48 -24.55 12.95
C THR A 586 -25.44 -23.50 12.56
N ILE A 587 -25.20 -23.31 11.25
CA ILE A 587 -24.23 -22.35 10.73
C ILE A 587 -24.88 -21.42 9.71
N GLU A 588 -24.74 -20.12 9.93
CA GLU A 588 -25.02 -19.13 8.91
C GLU A 588 -23.88 -19.10 7.87
N VAL A 589 -24.18 -19.54 6.66
CA VAL A 589 -23.27 -19.44 5.51
C VAL A 589 -23.60 -18.16 4.74
N PRO A 590 -22.62 -17.24 4.55
CA PRO A 590 -22.82 -16.03 3.76
C PRO A 590 -23.32 -16.36 2.35
N ASN A 591 -24.28 -15.59 1.83
CA ASN A 591 -24.91 -15.88 0.53
C ASN A 591 -23.90 -16.06 -0.61
N ALA A 592 -22.82 -15.27 -0.63
CA ALA A 592 -21.78 -15.35 -1.65
C ALA A 592 -20.92 -16.62 -1.58
N ARG A 593 -21.02 -17.38 -0.47
CA ARG A 593 -20.24 -18.60 -0.20
C ARG A 593 -21.03 -19.88 -0.44
N ARG A 594 -22.35 -19.81 -0.66
CA ARG A 594 -23.19 -20.99 -0.75
C ARG A 594 -22.98 -21.71 -2.08
N PHE A 595 -22.76 -23.02 -2.01
CA PHE A 595 -22.65 -23.87 -3.19
C PHE A 595 -23.64 -25.04 -3.13
N GLU A 596 -24.52 -25.11 -4.11
CA GLU A 596 -25.48 -26.20 -4.28
C GLU A 596 -24.93 -27.22 -5.26
N LEU A 597 -24.84 -28.49 -4.86
CA LEU A 597 -24.47 -29.62 -5.73
C LEU A 597 -25.51 -29.81 -6.84
N ARG A 598 -25.07 -30.22 -8.03
CA ARG A 598 -26.00 -30.65 -9.08
C ARG A 598 -26.29 -32.14 -8.88
N HIS A 599 -27.56 -32.47 -8.65
CA HIS A 599 -28.02 -33.85 -8.56
C HIS A 599 -27.97 -34.58 -9.90
#